data_AF-A0A7W1EMF8-F1
#
_entry.id   AF-A0A7W1EMF8-F1
#
_cell.length_a   1.000
_cell.length_b   1.000
_cell.length_c   1.000
_cell.angle_alpha   90.00
_cell.angle_beta   90.00
_cell.angle_gamma   90.00
#
_symmetry.space_group_name_H-M   'P 1'
#
loop_
_entity.id
_entity.type
_entity.pdbx_description
1 polymer ?
#
loop_
_entity_poly.entity_id
_entity_poly.type
_entity_poly.pdbx_seq_one_letter_code
_entity_poly.pdbx_strand_id
1 'polypeptide(L)'
;MADFYNVLGVERTAADDEIKKAYRKLAMAYHPDRNGGSKEAEEKFKEITEAYDALRDPQKRAAYDRYGEAGLRGGSGYHHVDLSEALGIFMRDFGGFSGLDDLFGGRQGGTNPRTGADVKITMTLTLAEVASGVEKELKIKVLDGCDRCAGSGAEPGSKARQCATCAGQGEVRRAQ
;
A
#
# COMPACT_ATOMS: atom_id res chain seq x y z
N MET A 1 17.21 -26.96 7.37
CA MET A 1 16.65 -25.60 7.44
C MET A 1 16.48 -25.10 6.02
N ALA A 2 15.28 -24.73 5.61
CA ALA A 2 15.01 -24.31 4.24
C ALA A 2 15.70 -22.96 3.97
N ASP A 3 16.40 -22.86 2.84
CA ASP A 3 16.98 -21.60 2.36
C ASP A 3 15.86 -20.60 2.03
N PHE A 4 15.94 -19.34 2.45
CA PHE A 4 14.91 -18.32 2.18
C PHE A 4 14.69 -18.09 0.68
N TYR A 5 15.75 -18.24 -0.12
CA TYR A 5 15.63 -18.20 -1.57
C TYR A 5 14.80 -19.38 -2.11
N ASN A 6 14.96 -20.58 -1.53
CA ASN A 6 14.16 -21.76 -1.87
C ASN A 6 12.70 -21.63 -1.39
N VAL A 7 12.47 -21.03 -0.22
CA VAL A 7 11.11 -20.77 0.31
C VAL A 7 10.33 -19.85 -0.63
N LEU A 8 10.99 -18.81 -1.16
CA LEU A 8 10.38 -17.92 -2.16
C LEU A 8 10.41 -18.48 -3.58
N GLY A 9 11.17 -19.55 -3.84
CA GLY A 9 11.33 -20.15 -5.17
C GLY A 9 12.10 -19.25 -6.14
N VAL A 10 13.08 -18.50 -5.65
CA VAL A 10 13.94 -17.59 -6.43
C VAL A 10 15.40 -17.99 -6.33
N GLU A 11 16.22 -17.56 -7.29
CA GLU A 11 17.66 -17.76 -7.22
C GLU A 11 18.31 -16.82 -6.20
N ARG A 12 19.48 -17.18 -5.69
CA ARG A 12 20.25 -16.33 -4.75
C ARG A 12 20.66 -14.98 -5.35
N THR A 13 20.80 -14.94 -6.67
CA THR A 13 21.11 -13.77 -7.49
C THR A 13 19.88 -12.92 -7.83
N ALA A 14 18.69 -13.29 -7.35
CA ALA A 14 17.45 -12.60 -7.69
C ALA A 14 17.49 -11.12 -7.30
N ALA A 15 16.95 -10.29 -8.18
CA ALA A 15 16.77 -8.87 -7.91
C ALA A 15 15.66 -8.64 -6.87
N ASP A 16 15.70 -7.50 -6.20
CA ASP A 16 14.70 -7.16 -5.16
C ASP A 16 13.26 -7.18 -5.71
N ASP A 17 13.10 -6.78 -6.98
CA ASP A 17 11.81 -6.84 -7.69
C ASP A 17 11.31 -8.28 -7.90
N GLU A 18 12.22 -9.23 -8.13
CA GLU A 18 11.88 -10.64 -8.32
C GLU A 18 11.47 -11.29 -7.00
N ILE A 19 12.21 -10.99 -5.92
CA ILE A 19 11.87 -11.37 -4.54
C ILE A 19 10.48 -10.85 -4.17
N LYS A 20 10.20 -9.57 -4.49
CA LYS A 20 8.90 -8.95 -4.22
C LYS A 20 7.75 -9.59 -5.01
N LYS A 21 7.98 -9.93 -6.28
CA LYS A 21 6.99 -10.62 -7.12
C LYS A 21 6.72 -12.04 -6.64
N ALA A 22 7.76 -12.78 -6.29
CA ALA A 22 7.66 -14.14 -5.79
C ALA A 22 6.89 -14.19 -4.46
N TYR A 23 7.24 -13.30 -3.52
CA TYR A 23 6.51 -13.14 -2.26
C TYR A 23 5.03 -12.85 -2.50
N ARG A 24 4.69 -11.89 -3.37
CA ARG A 24 3.28 -11.55 -3.65
C ARG A 24 2.49 -12.75 -4.15
N LYS A 25 3.04 -13.53 -5.10
CA LYS A 25 2.39 -14.71 -5.66
C LYS A 25 2.12 -15.77 -4.59
N LEU A 26 3.10 -16.03 -3.73
CA LEU A 26 2.99 -17.02 -2.66
C LEU A 26 2.10 -16.53 -1.50
N ALA A 27 2.21 -15.26 -1.11
CA ALA A 27 1.38 -14.64 -0.08
C ALA A 27 -0.11 -14.66 -0.46
N MET A 28 -0.45 -14.36 -1.72
CA MET A 28 -1.81 -14.53 -2.23
C MET A 28 -2.24 -15.99 -2.30
N ALA A 29 -1.28 -16.91 -2.54
CA ALA A 29 -1.58 -18.33 -2.61
C ALA A 29 -1.97 -18.91 -1.25
N TYR A 30 -1.24 -18.51 -0.21
CA TYR A 30 -1.36 -19.01 1.17
C TYR A 30 -2.09 -18.06 2.11
N HIS A 31 -2.75 -17.02 1.59
CA HIS A 31 -3.50 -16.06 2.41
C HIS A 31 -4.58 -16.79 3.25
N PRO A 32 -4.75 -16.47 4.55
CA PRO A 32 -5.67 -17.17 5.45
C PRO A 32 -7.13 -17.08 4.99
N ASP A 33 -7.54 -15.95 4.42
CA ASP A 33 -8.88 -15.72 3.88
C ASP A 33 -9.23 -16.68 2.73
N ARG A 34 -8.26 -16.99 1.86
CA ARG A 34 -8.47 -17.87 0.69
C ARG A 34 -8.41 -19.35 1.02
N ASN A 35 -7.75 -19.69 2.14
CA ASN A 35 -7.51 -21.07 2.55
C ASN A 35 -8.30 -21.46 3.82
N GLY A 36 -9.32 -20.67 4.18
CA GLY A 36 -10.22 -20.95 5.29
C GLY A 36 -9.53 -21.12 6.64
N GLY A 37 -8.37 -20.48 6.85
CA GLY A 37 -7.61 -20.59 8.09
C GLY A 37 -6.95 -21.96 8.34
N SER A 38 -6.63 -22.72 7.29
CA SER A 38 -5.82 -23.95 7.45
C SER A 38 -4.47 -23.65 8.10
N LYS A 39 -4.12 -24.42 9.15
CA LYS A 39 -2.84 -24.28 9.88
C LYS A 39 -1.63 -24.46 8.97
N GLU A 40 -1.71 -25.36 7.99
CA GLU A 40 -0.62 -25.59 7.04
C GLU A 40 -0.40 -24.39 6.10
N ALA A 41 -1.48 -23.71 5.71
CA ALA A 41 -1.38 -22.50 4.90
C ALA A 41 -0.86 -21.32 5.73
N GLU A 42 -1.27 -21.24 6.98
CA GLU A 42 -0.77 -20.25 7.94
C GLU A 42 0.74 -20.41 8.20
N GLU A 43 1.22 -21.62 8.46
CA GLU A 43 2.63 -21.91 8.67
C GLU A 43 3.46 -21.54 7.44
N LYS A 44 3.02 -21.93 6.25
CA LYS A 44 3.68 -21.54 5.00
C LYS A 44 3.67 -20.03 4.79
N PHE A 45 2.56 -19.35 5.11
CA PHE A 45 2.46 -17.90 4.98
C PHE A 45 3.44 -17.17 5.90
N LYS A 46 3.64 -17.68 7.13
CA LYS A 46 4.66 -17.17 8.06
C LYS A 46 6.06 -17.37 7.50
N GLU A 47 6.41 -18.58 7.06
CA GLU A 47 7.72 -18.89 6.48
C GLU A 47 8.05 -18.02 5.25
N ILE A 48 7.07 -17.85 4.35
CA ILE A 48 7.19 -17.00 3.15
C ILE A 48 7.39 -15.53 3.53
N THR A 49 6.71 -15.05 4.57
CA THR A 49 6.82 -13.66 5.03
C THR A 49 8.13 -13.40 5.76
N GLU A 50 8.61 -14.37 6.54
CA GLU A 50 9.92 -14.33 7.18
C GLU A 50 11.05 -14.28 6.15
N ALA A 51 10.98 -15.11 5.12
CA ALA A 51 11.92 -15.09 4.00
C ALA A 51 11.92 -13.73 3.29
N TYR A 52 10.74 -13.16 3.03
CA TYR A 52 10.63 -11.84 2.41
C TYR A 52 11.15 -10.71 3.31
N ASP A 53 10.90 -10.74 4.62
CA ASP A 53 11.41 -9.71 5.56
C ASP A 53 12.94 -9.71 5.63
N ALA A 54 13.55 -10.89 5.63
CA ALA A 54 15.00 -11.04 5.63
C ALA A 54 15.64 -10.64 4.28
N LEU A 55 15.01 -10.99 3.15
CA LEU A 55 15.60 -10.77 1.82
C LEU A 55 15.30 -9.39 1.23
N ARG A 56 14.24 -8.69 1.65
CA ARG A 56 13.91 -7.35 1.12
C ARG A 56 14.80 -6.24 1.66
N ASP A 57 15.37 -6.41 2.85
CA ASP A 57 16.24 -5.43 3.48
C ASP A 57 17.69 -5.73 3.10
N PRO A 58 18.41 -4.83 2.40
CA PRO A 58 19.78 -5.08 1.98
C PRO A 58 20.74 -5.44 3.12
N GLN A 59 20.52 -4.89 4.32
CA GLN A 59 21.35 -5.18 5.50
C GLN A 59 21.05 -6.59 6.04
N LYS A 60 19.76 -6.94 6.17
CA LYS A 60 19.36 -8.29 6.61
C LYS A 60 19.77 -9.35 5.59
N ARG A 61 19.58 -9.09 4.29
CA ARG A 61 20.00 -9.97 3.19
C ARG A 61 21.50 -10.19 3.22
N ALA A 62 22.30 -9.14 3.36
CA ALA A 62 23.75 -9.27 3.47
C ALA A 62 24.20 -10.06 4.71
N ALA A 63 23.50 -9.90 5.85
CA ALA A 63 23.78 -10.69 7.05
C ALA A 63 23.41 -12.17 6.85
N TYR A 64 22.27 -12.44 6.21
CA TYR A 64 21.81 -13.79 5.86
C TYR A 64 22.76 -14.48 4.87
N ASP A 65 23.21 -13.78 3.83
CA ASP A 65 24.11 -14.34 2.83
C ASP A 65 25.49 -14.70 3.42
N ARG A 66 25.95 -13.97 4.45
CA ARG A 66 27.25 -14.19 5.10
C ARG A 66 27.22 -15.25 6.19
N TYR A 67 26.15 -15.30 6.98
CA TYR A 67 26.11 -16.09 8.23
C TYR A 67 24.86 -16.98 8.34
N GLY A 68 24.02 -17.02 7.31
CA GLY A 68 22.74 -17.71 7.33
C GLY A 68 21.78 -17.11 8.35
N GLU A 69 20.82 -17.92 8.80
CA GLU A 69 19.82 -17.54 9.81
C GLU A 69 20.47 -17.09 11.14
N ALA A 70 21.65 -17.62 11.48
CA ALA A 70 22.40 -17.22 12.67
C ALA A 70 22.88 -15.76 12.60
N GLY A 71 23.14 -15.24 11.39
CA GLY A 71 23.49 -13.84 11.15
C GLY A 71 22.37 -12.86 11.47
N LEU A 72 21.13 -13.30 11.31
CA LEU A 72 19.96 -12.49 11.58
C LEU A 72 19.68 -12.38 13.08
N ARG A 73 19.95 -13.44 13.85
CA ARG A 73 19.77 -13.46 15.31
C ARG A 73 20.71 -12.53 16.08
N GLY A 74 21.84 -12.14 15.49
CA GLY A 74 22.87 -11.30 16.14
C GLY A 74 22.72 -9.79 15.92
N GLY A 75 21.86 -9.35 15.00
CA GLY A 75 21.63 -7.95 14.66
C GLY A 75 20.18 -7.54 14.95
N SER A 76 19.99 -6.32 15.46
CA SER A 76 18.70 -5.76 15.87
C SER A 76 17.52 -6.15 14.96
N GLY A 77 16.56 -6.92 15.50
CA GLY A 77 15.22 -7.04 14.92
C GLY A 77 14.94 -8.28 14.06
N TYR A 78 15.63 -9.40 14.29
CA TYR A 78 15.14 -10.71 13.82
C TYR A 78 14.35 -11.39 14.93
N HIS A 79 13.03 -11.44 14.75
CA HIS A 79 12.09 -12.21 15.56
C HIS A 79 11.23 -13.05 14.62
N HIS A 80 10.73 -14.19 15.11
CA HIS A 80 9.79 -14.98 14.34
C HIS A 80 8.53 -14.15 14.05
N VAL A 81 8.12 -14.17 12.80
CA VAL A 81 6.98 -13.37 12.33
C VAL A 81 5.70 -14.07 12.73
N ASP A 82 4.94 -13.48 13.65
CA ASP A 82 3.61 -13.97 13.99
C ASP A 82 2.61 -13.72 12.86
N LEU A 83 1.48 -14.43 12.85
CA LEU A 83 0.48 -14.29 11.76
C LEU A 83 -0.02 -12.84 11.62
N SER A 84 -0.23 -12.16 12.75
CA SER A 84 -0.65 -10.76 12.79
C SER A 84 0.40 -9.84 12.16
N GLU A 85 1.68 -10.09 12.44
CA GLU A 85 2.79 -9.32 11.88
C GLU A 85 2.98 -9.62 10.39
N ALA A 86 2.83 -10.89 9.99
CA ALA A 86 2.91 -11.30 8.59
C ALA A 86 1.80 -10.64 7.75
N LEU A 87 0.57 -10.60 8.27
CA LEU A 87 -0.55 -9.88 7.66
C LEU A 87 -0.31 -8.37 7.65
N GLY A 88 0.31 -7.82 8.71
CA GLY A 88 0.70 -6.41 8.79
C GLY A 88 1.74 -6.02 7.74
N ILE A 89 2.77 -6.84 7.55
CA ILE A 89 3.80 -6.65 6.50
C ILE A 89 3.16 -6.73 5.12
N PHE A 90 2.28 -7.72 4.88
CA PHE A 90 1.53 -7.81 3.64
C PHE A 90 0.67 -6.57 3.43
N MET A 91 -0.05 -6.08 4.44
CA MET A 91 -0.88 -4.88 4.29
C MET A 91 -0.07 -3.59 4.11
N ARG A 92 1.10 -3.47 4.75
CA ARG A 92 1.99 -2.31 4.59
C ARG A 92 2.63 -2.26 3.21
N ASP A 93 3.13 -3.40 2.73
CA ASP A 93 3.91 -3.47 1.49
C ASP A 93 3.01 -3.73 0.25
N PHE A 94 1.81 -4.28 0.47
CA PHE A 94 0.86 -4.72 -0.57
C PHE A 94 -0.61 -4.37 -0.29
N GLY A 95 -1.02 -4.01 0.93
CA GLY A 95 -2.42 -3.69 1.28
C GLY A 95 -2.96 -2.37 0.74
N GLY A 96 -2.18 -1.67 -0.09
CA GLY A 96 -2.68 -0.66 -1.02
C GLY A 96 -3.24 -1.24 -2.33
N PHE A 97 -3.16 -2.56 -2.56
CA PHE A 97 -3.59 -3.25 -3.79
C PHE A 97 -5.00 -3.85 -3.69
N SER A 98 -6.01 -2.99 -3.78
CA SER A 98 -7.13 -3.29 -4.66
C SER A 98 -6.85 -2.58 -5.98
N GLY A 99 -6.12 -3.21 -6.90
CA GLY A 99 -5.78 -2.55 -8.17
C GLY A 99 -4.65 -3.20 -8.93
N LEU A 100 -5.01 -4.07 -9.86
CA LEU A 100 -4.21 -4.56 -10.97
C LEU A 100 -3.86 -3.41 -11.95
N ASP A 101 -3.17 -2.35 -11.49
CA ASP A 101 -2.87 -1.17 -12.33
C ASP A 101 -1.36 -0.82 -12.41
N ASP A 102 -0.54 -1.21 -11.42
CA ASP A 102 0.89 -0.83 -11.41
C ASP A 102 1.82 -1.81 -12.18
N LEU A 103 1.31 -2.95 -12.67
CA LEU A 103 2.16 -4.04 -13.21
C LEU A 103 2.35 -3.98 -14.73
N PHE A 104 1.61 -3.15 -15.48
CA PHE A 104 1.63 -3.18 -16.96
C PHE A 104 1.82 -1.85 -17.68
N GLY A 105 2.25 -0.77 -17.02
CA GLY A 105 2.42 0.49 -17.74
C GLY A 105 3.27 1.51 -17.00
N GLY A 106 4.55 1.58 -17.37
CA GLY A 106 5.36 2.73 -17.03
C GLY A 106 4.71 4.03 -17.50
N ARG A 107 4.93 5.10 -16.73
CA ARG A 107 4.46 6.47 -16.94
C ARG A 107 2.94 6.61 -16.89
N GLN A 108 2.47 7.30 -15.86
CA GLN A 108 1.68 8.54 -15.95
C GLN A 108 1.06 8.79 -14.58
N GLY A 109 1.09 10.03 -14.10
CA GLY A 109 0.39 10.45 -12.90
C GLY A 109 -1.11 10.22 -13.07
N GLY A 110 -1.56 9.01 -12.78
CA GLY A 110 -2.95 8.63 -12.73
C GLY A 110 -3.58 9.37 -11.57
N THR A 111 -4.37 10.38 -11.90
CA THR A 111 -5.50 10.85 -11.11
C THR A 111 -6.26 9.63 -10.63
N ASN A 112 -5.93 9.15 -9.43
CA ASN A 112 -6.89 8.41 -8.63
C ASN A 112 -8.12 9.32 -8.61
N PRO A 113 -9.32 8.87 -9.04
CA PRO A 113 -10.51 9.69 -8.92
C PRO A 113 -10.63 10.01 -7.44
N ARG A 114 -10.23 11.22 -7.07
CA ARG A 114 -10.36 11.72 -5.71
C ARG A 114 -11.86 11.69 -5.47
N THR A 115 -12.29 10.74 -4.65
CA THR A 115 -13.65 10.74 -4.14
C THR A 115 -13.92 12.13 -3.57
N GLY A 116 -15.06 12.71 -3.95
CA GLY A 116 -15.48 14.00 -3.40
C GLY A 116 -15.47 13.95 -1.88
N ALA A 117 -15.18 15.07 -1.24
CA ALA A 117 -15.19 15.13 0.21
C ALA A 117 -16.61 14.87 0.75
N ASP A 118 -16.72 14.06 1.81
CA ASP A 118 -17.99 13.83 2.48
C ASP A 118 -18.48 15.12 3.16
N VAL A 119 -19.76 15.45 2.96
CA VAL A 119 -20.41 16.59 3.62
C VAL A 119 -21.25 16.08 4.79
N LYS A 120 -20.77 16.30 6.02
CA LYS A 120 -21.52 15.96 7.25
C LYS A 120 -22.32 17.16 7.72
N ILE A 121 -23.63 16.99 7.89
CA ILE A 121 -24.54 18.01 8.44
C ILE A 121 -25.13 17.50 9.74
N THR A 122 -24.93 18.24 10.82
CA THR A 122 -25.58 17.97 12.10
C THR A 122 -26.79 18.87 12.23
N MET A 123 -27.99 18.29 12.27
CA MET A 123 -29.24 19.02 12.45
C MET A 123 -29.89 18.63 13.78
N THR A 124 -30.25 19.63 14.58
CA THR A 124 -30.98 19.43 15.83
C THR A 124 -32.47 19.36 15.52
N LEU A 125 -33.13 18.29 15.97
CA LEU A 125 -34.57 18.09 15.88
C LEU A 125 -35.18 17.98 17.27
N THR A 126 -36.41 18.45 17.41
CA THR A 126 -37.21 18.25 18.62
C THR A 126 -37.99 16.94 18.54
N LEU A 127 -38.37 16.38 19.71
CA LEU A 127 -39.10 15.11 19.77
C LEU A 127 -40.45 15.16 19.02
N ALA A 128 -41.13 16.30 19.08
CA ALA A 128 -42.41 16.50 18.39
C ALA A 128 -42.23 16.49 16.85
N GLU A 129 -41.19 17.16 16.35
CA GLU A 129 -40.86 17.18 14.92
C GLU A 129 -40.50 15.79 14.37
N VAL A 130 -39.86 14.95 15.19
CA VAL A 130 -39.58 13.55 14.82
C VAL A 130 -40.85 12.72 14.78
N ALA A 131 -41.79 12.96 15.71
CA ALA A 131 -43.05 12.22 15.78
C ALA A 131 -44.05 12.59 14.67
N SER A 132 -44.09 13.86 14.25
CA SER A 132 -44.99 14.33 13.18
C SER A 132 -44.38 14.22 11.78
N GLY A 133 -43.05 14.09 11.68
CA GLY A 133 -42.32 14.33 10.44
C GLY A 133 -42.23 15.83 10.13
N VAL A 134 -41.09 16.27 9.59
CA VAL A 134 -40.89 17.66 9.17
C VAL A 134 -39.96 17.71 7.95
N GLU A 135 -40.26 18.58 7.00
CA GLU A 135 -39.36 18.93 5.90
C GLU A 135 -38.58 20.20 6.25
N LYS A 136 -37.25 20.17 6.11
CA LYS A 136 -36.38 21.31 6.37
C LYS A 136 -35.43 21.53 5.21
N GLU A 137 -35.30 22.78 4.77
CA GLU A 137 -34.37 23.17 3.71
C GLU A 137 -32.96 23.36 4.28
N LEU A 138 -31.98 22.71 3.65
CA LEU A 138 -30.56 22.80 4.02
C LEU A 138 -29.77 23.54 2.94
N LYS A 139 -28.96 24.53 3.34
CA LYS A 139 -28.04 25.23 2.43
C LYS A 139 -26.64 24.65 2.57
N ILE A 140 -26.19 23.94 1.54
CA ILE A 140 -24.84 23.37 1.45
C ILE A 140 -23.95 24.20 0.51
N LYS A 141 -22.65 24.22 0.81
CA LYS A 141 -21.63 24.78 -0.08
C LYS A 141 -20.80 23.63 -0.62
N VAL A 142 -20.82 23.44 -1.93
CA VAL A 142 -20.02 22.42 -2.63
C VAL A 142 -19.06 23.09 -3.60
N LEU A 143 -17.95 22.42 -3.88
CA LEU A 143 -17.04 22.83 -4.95
C LEU A 143 -17.69 22.43 -6.29
N ASP A 144 -17.75 23.36 -7.22
CA ASP A 144 -18.25 23.12 -8.57
C ASP A 144 -17.11 23.23 -9.60
N GLY A 145 -17.29 22.60 -10.76
CA GLY A 145 -16.36 22.67 -11.88
C GLY A 145 -16.21 24.11 -12.37
N CYS A 146 -14.98 24.56 -12.61
CA CYS A 146 -14.78 25.88 -13.22
C CYS A 146 -15.11 25.80 -14.72
N ASP A 147 -16.11 26.55 -15.19
CA ASP A 147 -16.53 26.57 -16.61
C ASP A 147 -15.40 26.92 -17.58
N ARG A 148 -14.50 27.82 -17.16
CA ARG A 148 -13.41 28.31 -18.02
C ARG A 148 -12.31 27.28 -18.22
N CYS A 149 -11.86 26.61 -17.16
CA CYS A 149 -10.71 25.70 -17.24
C CYS A 149 -11.08 24.22 -17.10
N ALA A 150 -12.35 23.88 -16.87
CA ALA A 150 -12.87 22.53 -16.64
C ALA A 150 -12.07 21.74 -15.59
N GLY A 151 -11.56 22.42 -14.56
CA GLY A 151 -10.75 21.80 -13.51
C GLY A 151 -9.29 21.50 -13.89
N SER A 152 -8.83 21.90 -15.07
CA SER A 152 -7.42 21.72 -15.49
C SER A 152 -6.43 22.61 -14.72
N GLY A 153 -6.90 23.68 -14.09
CA GLY A 153 -6.05 24.66 -13.39
C GLY A 153 -5.14 25.47 -14.32
N ALA A 154 -5.33 25.38 -15.64
CA ALA A 154 -4.58 26.13 -16.65
C ALA A 154 -5.52 26.97 -17.52
N GLU A 155 -5.00 28.07 -18.08
CA GLU A 155 -5.73 28.90 -19.04
C GLU A 155 -6.06 28.07 -20.31
N PRO A 156 -7.27 28.18 -20.89
CA PRO A 156 -7.62 27.46 -22.12
C PRO A 156 -6.60 27.67 -23.24
N GLY A 157 -6.10 26.57 -23.79
CA GLY A 157 -5.04 26.59 -24.81
C GLY A 157 -3.61 26.57 -24.26
N SER A 158 -3.43 26.70 -22.95
CA SER A 158 -2.14 26.52 -22.27
C SER A 158 -2.04 25.15 -21.60
N LYS A 159 -0.81 24.64 -21.43
CA LYS A 159 -0.54 23.37 -20.74
C LYS A 159 0.30 23.64 -19.50
N ALA A 160 -0.08 23.03 -18.38
CA ALA A 160 0.74 23.04 -17.18
C ALA A 160 2.10 22.38 -17.49
N ARG A 161 3.18 23.05 -17.11
CA ARG A 161 4.54 22.50 -17.19
C ARG A 161 5.00 22.11 -15.78
N GLN A 162 5.61 20.93 -15.68
CA GLN A 162 6.17 20.44 -14.43
C GLN A 162 7.40 21.27 -14.04
N CYS A 163 7.46 21.73 -12.80
CA CYS A 163 8.60 22.49 -12.29
C CYS A 163 9.85 21.59 -12.28
N ALA A 164 10.94 22.03 -12.92
CA ALA A 164 12.18 21.26 -12.99
C ALA A 164 12.88 21.09 -11.62
N THR A 165 12.65 22.01 -10.69
CA THR A 165 13.33 22.03 -9.39
C THR A 165 12.69 21.11 -8.35
N CYS A 166 11.35 21.05 -8.30
CA CYS A 166 10.62 20.21 -7.35
C CYS A 166 9.90 19.03 -8.02
N ALA A 167 10.02 18.86 -9.33
CA ALA A 167 9.31 17.86 -10.11
C ALA A 167 7.79 17.83 -9.84
N GLY A 168 7.17 18.98 -9.53
CA GLY A 168 5.74 19.07 -9.23
C GLY A 168 5.35 18.65 -7.81
N GLN A 169 6.30 18.40 -6.91
CA GLN A 169 6.02 18.01 -5.53
C GLN A 169 5.71 19.19 -4.58
N GLY A 170 5.86 20.44 -5.04
CA GLY A 170 5.53 21.63 -4.25
C GLY A 170 6.56 21.99 -3.16
N GLU A 171 7.44 21.06 -2.79
CA GLU A 171 8.56 21.28 -1.86
C GLU A 171 9.85 20.64 -2.38
N VAL A 172 11.01 21.16 -1.94
CA VAL A 172 12.33 20.62 -2.28
C VAL A 172 13.02 20.19 -1.00
N ARG A 173 13.09 18.88 -0.75
CA ARG A 173 13.81 18.33 0.40
C ARG A 173 15.28 18.19 0.05
N ARG A 174 16.15 18.81 0.85
CA ARG A 174 17.61 18.59 0.79
C ARG A 174 18.00 17.78 2.02
N ALA A 175 18.57 16.60 1.81
CA ALA A 175 19.27 15.88 2.88
C ALA A 175 20.63 16.57 3.09
N GLN A 176 20.94 16.93 4.33
CA GLN A 176 22.28 17.36 4.75
C GLN A 176 23.05 16.16 5.29
#